data_AF-A0A969C1A3-F1
#
_entry.id   AF-A0A969C1A3-F1
#
_cell.length_a   1.000
_cell.length_b   1.000
_cell.length_c   1.000
_cell.angle_alpha   90.00
_cell.angle_beta   90.00
_cell.angle_gamma   90.00
#
_symmetry.space_group_name_H-M   'P 1'
#
loop_
_entity.id
_entity.type
_entity.pdbx_description
1 polymer ?
#
loop_
_entity_poly.entity_id
_entity_poly.type
_entity_poly.pdbx_seq_one_letter_code
_entity_poly.pdbx_strand_id
1 'polypeptide(L)' 'MKANFPQRSELNPPNNITPSVATTLTGLLVLLPLGVFLIGMYSGAFSP' A
#
# COMPACT_ATOMS: atom_id res chain seq x y z
N MET A 1 -29.08 -40.22 6.88
CA MET A 1 -27.95 -39.73 6.05
C MET A 1 -27.43 -38.45 6.69
N LYS A 2 -26.16 -38.39 7.05
CA LYS A 2 -25.57 -37.26 7.80
C LYS A 2 -24.69 -36.47 6.84
N ALA A 3 -25.17 -35.31 6.39
CA ALA A 3 -24.43 -34.44 5.52
C ALA A 3 -23.31 -33.77 6.32
N ASN A 4 -22.07 -34.24 6.12
CA ASN A 4 -20.87 -33.55 6.57
C ASN A 4 -20.61 -32.40 5.61
N PHE A 5 -21.04 -31.19 5.96
CA PHE A 5 -20.55 -29.98 5.32
C PHE A 5 -19.29 -29.53 6.06
N PRO A 6 -18.09 -29.54 5.44
CA PRO A 6 -16.97 -28.81 5.98
C PRO A 6 -17.22 -27.33 5.70
N GLN A 7 -17.89 -26.66 6.63
CA GLN A 7 -17.92 -25.21 6.64
C GLN A 7 -16.55 -24.75 7.13
N ARG A 8 -15.59 -24.69 6.20
CA ARG A 8 -14.25 -24.17 6.43
C ARG A 8 -14.43 -22.71 6.84
N SER A 9 -14.33 -22.48 8.14
CA SER A 9 -14.35 -21.15 8.72
C SER A 9 -13.14 -20.37 8.17
N GLU A 10 -13.35 -19.56 7.15
CA GLU A 10 -12.39 -18.54 6.66
C GLU A 10 -12.31 -17.36 7.64
N LEU A 11 -12.33 -17.62 8.95
CA LEU A 11 -12.49 -16.61 10.00
C LEU A 11 -11.17 -16.29 10.71
N ASN A 12 -10.03 -16.65 10.11
CA ASN A 12 -8.76 -16.05 10.50
C ASN A 12 -8.50 -14.90 9.54
N PRO A 13 -8.55 -13.63 9.99
CA PRO A 13 -8.09 -12.54 9.15
C PRO A 13 -6.67 -12.86 8.68
N PRO A 14 -6.31 -12.51 7.44
CA PRO A 14 -4.96 -12.74 6.93
C PRO A 14 -3.98 -12.17 7.97
N ASN A 15 -3.10 -13.04 8.46
CA ASN A 15 -2.21 -12.78 9.59
C ASN A 15 -1.15 -11.69 9.33
N ASN A 16 -1.21 -11.05 8.16
CA ASN A 16 -0.19 -10.13 7.69
C ASN A 16 -0.78 -9.09 6.74
N ILE A 17 -1.52 -8.12 7.31
CA ILE A 17 -2.03 -6.94 6.60
C ILE A 17 -0.98 -5.81 6.61
N THR A 18 0.04 -5.91 7.47
CA THR A 18 1.10 -4.93 7.58
C THR A 18 2.01 -5.00 6.34
N PRO A 19 2.11 -3.93 5.55
CA PRO A 19 3.03 -3.89 4.42
C PRO A 19 4.47 -4.09 4.92
N SER A 20 5.26 -4.86 4.17
CA SER A 20 6.67 -5.06 4.50
C SER A 20 7.43 -3.74 4.41
N VAL A 21 8.56 -3.65 5.13
CA VAL A 21 9.46 -2.48 5.07
C VAL A 21 9.86 -2.17 3.62
N ALA A 22 10.11 -3.21 2.82
CA ALA A 22 10.41 -3.07 1.40
C ALA A 22 9.24 -2.42 0.62
N THR A 23 8.00 -2.88 0.86
CA THR A 23 6.80 -2.32 0.21
C THR A 23 6.59 -0.85 0.59
N THR A 24 6.78 -0.51 1.86
CA THR A 24 6.69 0.87 2.35
C THR A 24 7.76 1.76 1.72
N LEU A 25 9.00 1.28 1.63
CA LEU A 25 10.10 2.02 1.01
C LEU A 25 9.85 2.23 -0.49
N THR A 26 9.38 1.19 -1.20
CA THR A 26 8.99 1.30 -2.61
C THR A 26 7.86 2.32 -2.79
N GLY A 27 6.83 2.30 -1.93
CA GLY A 27 5.75 3.28 -1.97
C GLY A 27 6.23 4.71 -1.79
N LEU A 28 7.14 4.95 -0.84
CA LEU A 28 7.74 6.27 -0.64
C LEU A 28 8.57 6.71 -1.85
N LEU A 29 9.38 5.82 -2.43
CA LEU A 29 10.19 6.12 -3.61
C LEU A 29 9.34 6.46 -4.84
N VAL A 30 8.19 5.82 -5.00
CA VAL A 30 7.22 6.14 -6.06
C VAL A 30 6.56 7.50 -5.83
N LEU A 31 6.28 7.85 -4.57
CA LEU A 31 5.59 9.09 -4.22
C LEU A 31 6.53 10.31 -4.20
N LEU A 32 7.82 10.09 -3.97
CA LEU A 32 8.84 11.14 -3.83
C LEU A 32 8.97 12.03 -5.09
N PRO A 33 9.02 11.51 -6.33
CA PRO A 33 9.03 12.33 -7.54
C PRO A 33 7.82 13.26 -7.65
N LEU A 34 6.64 12.78 -7.29
CA LEU A 34 5.42 13.58 -7.29
C LEU A 34 5.51 14.70 -6.23
N GLY A 35 6.01 14.38 -5.04
CA GLY A 35 6.24 15.37 -3.99
C GLY A 35 7.22 16.46 -4.42
N VAL A 36 8.37 16.08 -5.01
CA VAL A 36 9.36 17.02 -5.53
C VAL A 36 8.77 17.90 -6.64
N PHE A 37 8.00 17.31 -7.55
CA PHE A 37 7.33 18.04 -8.62
C PHE A 37 6.38 19.10 -8.06
N LEU A 38 5.49 18.72 -7.13
CA LEU A 38 4.54 19.64 -6.50
C LEU A 38 5.23 20.75 -5.71
N ILE A 39 6.29 20.42 -4.97
CA ILE A 39 7.08 21.42 -4.24
C ILE A 39 7.74 22.40 -5.21
N GLY A 40 8.33 21.93 -6.31
CA GLY A 40 8.96 22.81 -7.28
C GLY A 40 7.97 23.68 -8.06
N MET A 41 6.74 23.21 -8.26
CA MET A 41 5.64 24.02 -8.80
C MET A 41 5.22 25.12 -7.81
N TYR A 42 5.11 24.78 -6.53
CA TYR A 42 4.76 25.74 -5.48
C TYR A 42 5.85 26.78 -5.22
N SER A 43 7.13 26.36 -5.20
CA SER A 43 8.26 27.24 -4.92
C SER A 43 8.67 28.12 -6.11
N GLY A 44 8.09 27.88 -7.30
CA GLY A 44 8.49 28.55 -8.53
C GLY A 44 9.80 28.03 -9.12
N ALA A 45 10.38 26.95 -8.60
CA ALA A 45 11.59 26.32 -9.16
C ALA A 45 11.36 25.78 -10.59
N PHE A 46 10.11 25.49 -10.95
CA PHE A 46 9.71 25.14 -12.32
C PHE A 46 9.01 26.29 -13.07
N SER A 47 9.03 27.51 -12.52
CA SER A 47 8.60 28.72 -13.23
C SER A 47 9.72 29.20 -14.17
N PRO A 48 9.42 29.63 -15.40
CA PRO A 48 10.40 30.21 -16.32
C PRO A 48 11.02 31.50 -15.79
#